data_AF-A0A495ZFV5-F1
#
_entry.id   AF-A0A495ZFV5-F1
#
_cell.length_a   1.000
_cell.length_b   1.000
_cell.length_c   1.000
_cell.angle_alpha   90.00
_cell.angle_beta   90.00
_cell.angle_gamma   90.00
#
_symmetry.space_group_name_H-M   'P 1'
#
loop_
_entity.id
_entity.type
_entity.pdbx_description
1 polymer ?
#
loop_
_entity_poly.entity_id
_entity_poly.type
_entity_poly.pdbx_seq_one_letter_code
_entity_poly.pdbx_strand_id
1 'polypeptide(L)'
;MRSRDGEMWHVLTDTDGQRLVMDRISVDGITAYGVSDGGVYQVNHYTNTWEQLTSELPYTATAFAAAGDTFYIGTKQNGVLRFQRDNR
;
A
#
# COMPACT_ATOMS: atom_id res chain seq x y z
N MET A 1 2.09 -10.63 1.81
CA MET A 1 1.60 -11.99 1.51
C MET A 1 0.11 -11.92 1.19
N ARG A 2 -0.42 -12.85 0.38
CA ARG A 2 -1.85 -12.94 0.03
C ARG A 2 -2.33 -14.38 0.13
N SER A 3 -3.57 -14.54 0.58
CA SER A 3 -4.30 -15.81 0.51
C SER A 3 -5.69 -15.58 -0.11
N ARG A 4 -6.31 -16.65 -0.62
CA ARG A 4 -7.71 -16.64 -1.08
C ARG A 4 -8.64 -17.38 -0.12
N ASP A 5 -8.11 -18.34 0.64
CA ASP A 5 -8.84 -19.25 1.53
C ASP A 5 -8.43 -19.08 3.01
N GLY A 6 -7.37 -18.32 3.29
CA GLY A 6 -6.78 -18.19 4.61
C GLY A 6 -5.82 -19.33 4.98
N GLU A 7 -5.72 -20.38 4.17
CA GLU A 7 -4.92 -21.57 4.43
C GLU A 7 -3.59 -21.53 3.67
N MET A 8 -3.64 -21.23 2.38
CA MET A 8 -2.45 -21.11 1.53
C MET A 8 -2.05 -19.65 1.32
N TRP A 9 -0.81 -19.34 1.64
CA TRP A 9 -0.28 -17.98 1.57
C TRP A 9 0.85 -17.88 0.56
N HIS A 10 0.73 -16.92 -0.36
CA HIS A 10 1.75 -16.62 -1.36
C HIS A 10 2.43 -15.29 -1.03
N VAL A 11 3.74 -15.23 -1.22
CA VAL A 11 4.50 -13.97 -1.10
C VAL A 11 4.07 -13.05 -2.24
N LEU A 12 3.89 -11.77 -1.91
CA LEU A 12 3.76 -10.70 -2.90
C LEU A 12 5.12 -10.00 -2.98
N THR A 13 5.62 -9.81 -4.19
CA THR A 13 6.81 -8.99 -4.49
C THR A 13 6.37 -7.69 -5.15
N ASP A 14 7.28 -6.74 -5.32
CA ASP A 14 7.08 -5.66 -6.28
C ASP A 14 7.28 -6.16 -7.73
N THR A 15 7.20 -5.23 -8.68
CA THR A 15 7.38 -5.48 -10.12
C THR A 15 8.78 -5.98 -10.48
N ASP A 16 9.77 -5.74 -9.62
CA ASP A 16 11.17 -6.15 -9.82
C ASP A 16 11.50 -7.46 -9.06
N GLY A 17 10.50 -8.09 -8.44
CA GLY A 17 10.65 -9.33 -7.69
C GLY A 17 11.21 -9.14 -6.27
N GLN A 18 11.35 -7.90 -5.78
CA GLN A 18 11.79 -7.63 -4.42
C GLN A 18 10.66 -7.83 -3.42
N ARG A 19 11.03 -8.31 -2.22
CA ARG A 19 10.09 -8.45 -1.11
C ARG A 19 9.98 -7.12 -0.38
N LEU A 20 8.81 -6.47 -0.51
CA LEU A 20 8.50 -5.27 0.24
C LEU A 20 7.93 -5.61 1.62
N VAL A 21 8.38 -4.88 2.64
CA VAL A 21 7.80 -4.90 3.99
C VAL A 21 6.84 -3.70 4.08
N MET A 22 5.55 -3.98 4.25
CA MET A 22 4.54 -2.94 4.45
C MET A 22 4.37 -2.69 5.94
N ASP A 23 4.47 -1.42 6.35
CA ASP A 23 4.25 -1.00 7.73
C ASP A 23 2.76 -1.05 8.08
N ARG A 24 1.91 -0.56 7.17
CA ARG A 24 0.45 -0.57 7.34
C ARG A 24 -0.21 -0.99 6.03
N ILE A 25 -1.38 -1.61 6.16
CA ILE A 25 -2.19 -2.09 5.03
C ILE A 25 -3.62 -1.55 5.22
N SER A 26 -4.25 -1.14 4.12
CA SER A 26 -5.66 -0.77 4.06
C SER A 26 -6.30 -1.45 2.85
N VAL A 27 -7.62 -1.58 2.86
CA VAL A 27 -8.40 -2.14 1.74
C VAL A 27 -9.47 -1.13 1.35
N ASP A 28 -9.69 -0.97 0.04
CA ASP A 28 -10.88 -0.33 -0.50
C ASP A 28 -11.51 -1.25 -1.56
N GLY A 29 -12.77 -1.63 -1.36
CA GLY A 29 -13.42 -2.70 -2.12
C GLY A 29 -12.63 -4.01 -2.08
N ILE A 30 -12.13 -4.44 -3.24
CA ILE A 30 -11.32 -5.65 -3.39
C ILE A 30 -9.81 -5.38 -3.44
N THR A 31 -9.42 -4.10 -3.47
CA THR A 31 -8.03 -3.69 -3.69
C THR A 31 -7.35 -3.45 -2.36
N ALA A 32 -6.21 -4.12 -2.18
CA ALA A 32 -5.35 -3.90 -1.02
C ALA A 32 -4.27 -2.86 -1.36
N TYR A 33 -4.00 -2.00 -0.39
CA TYR A 33 -2.98 -0.97 -0.43
C TYR A 33 -2.04 -1.13 0.76
N GLY A 34 -0.78 -0.79 0.56
CA GLY A 34 0.24 -0.83 1.60
C GLY A 34 1.01 0.47 1.64
N VAL A 35 1.47 0.84 2.82
CA VAL A 35 2.44 1.92 3.00
C VAL A 35 3.70 1.36 3.64
N SER A 36 4.85 1.81 3.13
CA SER A 36 6.17 1.56 3.69
C SER A 36 7.02 2.84 3.61
N ASP A 37 8.24 2.79 4.11
CA ASP A 37 9.23 3.86 3.90
C ASP A 37 9.43 4.19 2.39
N GLY A 38 9.28 3.19 1.50
CA GLY A 38 9.38 3.38 0.06
C GLY A 38 8.21 4.14 -0.57
N GLY A 39 7.10 4.34 0.15
CA GLY A 39 5.92 5.04 -0.35
C GLY A 39 4.62 4.26 -0.18
N VAL A 40 3.62 4.57 -1.01
CA VAL A 40 2.34 3.83 -1.05
C VAL A 40 2.30 2.94 -2.28
N TYR A 41 1.79 1.74 -2.08
CA TYR A 41 1.70 0.69 -3.06
C TYR A 41 0.27 0.14 -3.15
N GLN A 42 -0.10 -0.33 -4.32
CA GLN A 42 -1.33 -1.04 -4.60
C GLN A 42 -1.02 -2.48 -5.02
N VAL A 43 -1.81 -3.45 -4.60
CA VAL A 43 -1.72 -4.80 -5.17
C VAL A 43 -2.36 -4.81 -6.57
N ASN A 44 -1.59 -5.17 -7.59
CA ASN A 44 -2.13 -5.53 -8.89
C ASN A 44 -2.53 -7.01 -8.90
N HIS A 45 -3.83 -7.27 -9.09
CA HIS A 45 -4.38 -8.62 -9.03
C HIS A 45 -4.04 -9.48 -10.25
N TYR A 46 -3.69 -8.87 -11.38
CA TYR A 46 -3.29 -9.57 -12.61
C TYR A 46 -1.86 -10.08 -12.53
N THR A 47 -0.94 -9.23 -12.08
CA THR A 47 0.48 -9.59 -11.93
C THR A 47 0.79 -10.25 -10.58
N ASN A 48 -0.09 -10.12 -9.60
CA ASN A 48 0.14 -10.50 -8.19
C ASN A 48 1.37 -9.82 -7.58
N THR A 49 1.59 -8.55 -7.92
CA THR A 49 2.68 -7.72 -7.41
C THR A 49 2.16 -6.46 -6.70
N TRP A 50 3.03 -5.85 -5.90
CA TRP A 50 2.88 -4.48 -5.44
C TRP A 50 3.34 -3.52 -6.54
N GLU A 51 2.49 -2.54 -6.87
CA GLU A 51 2.79 -1.44 -7.78
C GLU A 51 2.86 -0.14 -6.99
N GLN A 52 3.92 0.63 -7.19
CA GLN A 52 4.13 1.88 -6.46
C GLN A 52 3.21 2.98 -7.01
N LEU A 53 2.47 3.64 -6.12
CA LEU A 53 1.62 4.80 -6.45
C LEU A 53 2.33 6.13 -6.18
N THR A 54 3.14 6.18 -5.13
CA THR A 54 3.93 7.37 -4.76
C THR A 54 5.30 6.92 -4.25
N SER A 55 6.30 7.75 -4.49
CA SER A 55 7.64 7.61 -3.91
C SER A 55 7.64 7.93 -2.41
N GLU A 56 8.83 7.81 -1.81
CA GLU A 56 9.15 7.97 -0.39
C GLU A 56 8.30 9.02 0.34
N LEU A 57 7.81 8.63 1.52
CA LEU A 57 7.07 9.52 2.40
C LEU A 57 8.03 10.36 3.23
N PRO A 58 7.74 11.66 3.47
CA PRO A 58 8.62 12.51 4.27
C PRO A 58 8.69 12.10 5.75
N TYR A 59 7.79 11.23 6.22
CA TYR A 59 7.64 10.83 7.61
C TYR A 59 7.24 9.37 7.74
N THR A 60 7.64 8.72 8.84
CA THR A 60 7.22 7.36 9.18
C THR A 60 5.71 7.26 9.35
N ALA A 61 5.09 6.31 8.64
CA ALA A 61 3.67 6.01 8.74
C ALA A 61 3.33 5.28 10.04
N THR A 62 2.31 5.75 10.76
CA THR A 62 1.78 5.12 11.98
C THR A 62 0.38 4.56 11.78
N ALA A 63 -0.38 5.08 10.81
CA ALA A 63 -1.71 4.61 10.42
C ALA A 63 -1.92 4.83 8.91
N PHE A 64 -2.81 4.05 8.31
CA PHE A 64 -3.13 4.15 6.88
C PHE A 64 -4.60 3.84 6.63
N ALA A 65 -5.26 4.67 5.82
CA ALA A 65 -6.63 4.48 5.37
C ALA A 65 -6.76 4.87 3.89
N ALA A 66 -7.54 4.09 3.14
CA ALA A 66 -7.89 4.33 1.75
C ALA A 66 -9.40 4.56 1.61
N ALA A 67 -9.80 5.51 0.77
CA ALA A 67 -11.20 5.80 0.45
C ALA A 67 -11.30 6.32 -1.00
N GLY A 68 -11.71 5.43 -1.92
CA GLY A 68 -11.66 5.69 -3.35
C GLY A 68 -10.23 6.00 -3.80
N ASP A 69 -10.09 7.08 -4.57
CA ASP A 69 -8.78 7.56 -5.02
C ASP A 69 -8.04 8.40 -3.97
N THR A 70 -8.56 8.53 -2.75
CA THR A 70 -7.91 9.31 -1.68
C THR A 70 -7.30 8.40 -0.62
N PHE A 71 -6.08 8.76 -0.20
CA PHE A 71 -5.32 8.06 0.82
C PHE A 71 -4.98 9.00 1.97
N TYR A 72 -5.06 8.46 3.20
CA TYR A 72 -4.73 9.17 4.44
C TYR A 72 -3.65 8.39 5.19
N ILE A 73 -2.56 9.06 5.52
CA ILE A 73 -1.44 8.47 6.26
C ILE A 73 -1.26 9.25 7.55
N GLY A 74 -1.53 8.60 8.67
CA GLY A 74 -1.11 9.11 9.97
C GLY A 74 0.41 9.02 10.06
N THR A 75 1.06 10.10 10.48
CA THR A 75 2.52 10.17 10.55
C THR A 75 2.97 10.32 11.99
N LYS A 76 4.18 9.83 12.28
CA LYS A 76 4.80 10.07 13.59
C LYS A 76 5.08 11.57 13.72
N GLN A 77 4.41 12.23 14.67
CA GLN A 77 4.61 13.63 15.06
C GLN A 77 4.31 14.71 14.00
N ASN A 78 3.79 14.36 12.81
CA ASN A 78 3.58 15.31 11.71
C ASN A 78 2.12 15.34 11.19
N GLY A 79 1.16 14.90 12.02
CA GLY A 79 -0.26 14.90 11.67
C GLY A 79 -0.62 13.86 10.61
N VAL A 80 -1.48 14.23 9.66
CA VAL A 80 -2.00 13.33 8.61
C VAL A 80 -1.64 13.88 7.24
N LEU A 81 -0.95 13.07 6.43
CA LEU A 81 -0.78 13.33 5.00
C LEU A 81 -2.04 12.86 4.26
N ARG A 82 -2.47 13.66 3.28
CA ARG A 82 -3.53 13.28 2.34
C ARG A 82 -2.97 13.41 0.94
N PHE A 83 -3.13 12.37 0.13
CA PHE A 83 -2.92 12.46 -1.32
C PHE A 83 -4.07 11.81 -2.07
N GLN A 84 -4.26 12.23 -3.31
CA GLN A 84 -5.30 11.74 -4.19
C GLN A 84 -4.64 11.27 -5.48
N ARG A 85 -5.01 10.08 -5.95
CA ARG A 85 -4.53 9.55 -7.22
C ARG A 85 -5.28 10.24 -8.36
N ASP A 86 -4.53 10.71 -9.35
CA ASP A 86 -5.12 11.19 -10.60
C ASP A 86 -5.46 10.00 -11.49
N ASN A 87 -6.72 9.92 -11.94
CA ASN A 87 -7.13 8.98 -12.97
C ASN A 87 -6.77 9.59 -14.34
N ARG A 88 -5.59 9.26 -14.86
CA ARG A 88 -5.24 9.55 -16.27
C ARG A 88 -5.44 8.32 -17.14
#